data_AF-A0A2R7R527-F1
#
_entry.id   AF-A0A2R7R527-F1
#
_cell.length_a   1.000
_cell.length_b   1.000
_cell.length_c   1.000
_cell.angle_alpha   90.00
_cell.angle_beta   90.00
_cell.angle_gamma   90.00
#
_symmetry.space_group_name_H-M   'P 1'
#
loop_
_entity.id
_entity.type
_entity.pdbx_description
1 polymer ?
#
loop_
_entity_poly.entity_id
_entity_poly.type
_entity_poly.pdbx_seq_one_letter_code
_entity_poly.pdbx_strand_id
1 'polypeptide(L)'
;THSRDFAKAFVGLLGRPQAVGESYTITSDECLPWNQIYRLFARAAGVPEPELVHVASETIAALNAGNIPELGPGLLGDRSHSVVFDNTKIKSLVPGYAASIPFADGAREIVQWHDAHPGLQVVDPKFMDLSDRLVGWAGRTG
;
A
#
# COMPACT_ATOMS: atom_id res chain seq x y z
N THR A 1 2.11 2.80 -6.93
CA THR A 1 2.92 2.99 -8.15
C THR A 1 4.25 2.32 -7.98
N HIS A 2 4.71 1.55 -8.95
CA HIS A 2 6.04 0.99 -8.90
C HIS A 2 7.10 2.10 -9.01
N SER A 3 8.21 2.00 -8.25
CA SER A 3 9.26 3.04 -8.21
C SER A 3 9.87 3.32 -9.60
N ARG A 4 10.07 2.26 -10.41
CA ARG A 4 10.54 2.39 -11.80
C ARG A 4 9.57 3.18 -12.68
N ASP A 5 8.26 3.04 -12.50
CA ASP A 5 7.28 3.82 -13.26
C ASP A 5 7.19 5.26 -12.76
N PHE A 6 7.24 5.46 -11.44
CA PHE A 6 7.37 6.79 -10.85
C PHE A 6 8.56 7.55 -11.44
N ALA A 7 9.72 6.89 -11.54
CA ALA A 7 10.93 7.49 -12.10
C ALA A 7 10.73 7.96 -13.54
N LYS A 8 10.01 7.22 -14.39
CA LYS A 8 9.72 7.64 -15.78
C LYS A 8 8.97 8.98 -15.82
N ALA A 9 7.90 9.10 -15.03
CA ALA A 9 7.14 10.35 -14.93
C ALA A 9 7.97 11.48 -14.32
N PHE A 10 8.63 11.21 -13.19
CA PHE A 10 9.39 12.22 -12.46
C PHE A 10 10.55 12.77 -13.30
N VAL A 11 11.36 11.90 -13.92
CA VAL A 11 12.43 12.32 -14.83
C VAL A 11 11.85 13.08 -16.03
N GLY A 12 10.68 12.68 -16.52
CA GLY A 12 9.98 13.38 -17.59
C GLY A 12 9.63 14.84 -17.27
N LEU A 13 9.52 15.21 -15.99
CA LEU A 13 9.25 16.60 -15.56
C LEU A 13 10.51 17.47 -15.50
N LEU A 14 11.69 16.86 -15.33
CA LEU A 14 12.93 17.60 -15.08
C LEU A 14 13.28 18.48 -16.29
N GLY A 15 13.65 19.73 -16.01
CA GLY A 15 14.03 20.72 -17.04
C GLY A 15 12.87 21.32 -17.83
N ARG A 16 11.61 20.97 -17.53
CA ARG A 16 10.44 21.56 -18.20
C ARG A 16 9.99 22.85 -17.48
N PRO A 17 9.98 24.01 -18.15
CA PRO A 17 9.46 25.24 -17.55
C PRO A 17 8.00 25.11 -17.11
N GLN A 18 7.20 24.32 -17.82
CA GLN A 18 5.79 24.06 -17.48
C GLN A 18 5.62 23.30 -16.16
N ALA A 19 6.66 22.66 -15.63
CA ALA A 19 6.60 21.95 -14.36
C ALA A 19 6.92 22.85 -13.14
N VAL A 20 7.45 24.06 -13.38
CA VAL A 20 7.84 24.98 -12.30
C VAL A 20 6.60 25.59 -11.65
N GLY A 21 6.50 25.50 -10.32
CA GLY A 21 5.36 26.02 -9.56
C GLY A 21 4.11 25.14 -9.61
N GLU A 22 4.19 23.97 -10.24
CA GLU A 22 3.06 23.08 -10.45
C GLU A 22 3.12 21.85 -9.52
N SER A 23 1.95 21.34 -9.14
CA SER A 23 1.81 20.05 -8.45
C SER A 23 1.39 18.95 -9.42
N TYR A 24 2.04 17.79 -9.36
CA TYR A 24 1.73 16.61 -10.16
C TYR A 24 1.48 15.40 -9.27
N THR A 25 0.35 14.72 -9.53
CA THR A 25 0.11 13.40 -8.97
C THR A 25 0.69 12.35 -9.91
N ILE A 26 1.56 11.48 -9.38
CA ILE A 26 2.21 10.40 -10.13
C ILE A 26 1.76 9.07 -9.55
N THR A 27 0.65 8.55 -10.06
CA THR A 27 0.08 7.28 -9.60
C THR A 27 -0.09 6.26 -10.73
N SER A 28 -0.33 5.00 -10.36
CA SER A 28 -0.90 4.02 -11.30
C SER A 28 -2.39 4.31 -11.48
N ASP A 29 -2.96 3.90 -12.61
CA ASP A 29 -4.41 3.94 -12.83
C ASP A 29 -5.13 2.72 -12.18
N GLU A 30 -4.37 1.79 -11.60
CA GLU A 30 -4.95 0.69 -10.82
C GLU A 30 -5.62 1.20 -9.54
N CYS A 31 -6.90 0.84 -9.37
CA CYS A 31 -7.65 1.05 -8.14
C CYS A 31 -7.91 -0.30 -7.46
N LEU A 32 -7.23 -0.57 -6.35
CA LEU A 32 -7.26 -1.87 -5.68
C LEU A 32 -7.88 -1.75 -4.28
N PRO A 33 -8.96 -2.48 -3.98
CA PRO A 33 -9.45 -2.62 -2.61
C PRO A 33 -8.42 -3.32 -1.72
N TRP A 34 -8.48 -3.07 -0.40
CA TRP A 34 -7.61 -3.72 0.59
C TRP A 34 -7.59 -5.26 0.44
N ASN A 35 -8.74 -5.89 0.24
CA ASN A 35 -8.82 -7.35 0.03
C ASN A 35 -8.00 -7.82 -1.18
N GLN A 36 -7.95 -7.04 -2.26
CA GLN A 36 -7.17 -7.40 -3.43
C GLN A 36 -5.68 -7.23 -3.18
N ILE A 37 -5.27 -6.15 -2.49
CA ILE A 37 -3.88 -5.92 -2.08
C ILE A 37 -3.37 -7.10 -1.24
N TYR A 38 -4.11 -7.49 -0.18
CA TYR A 38 -3.72 -8.62 0.68
C TYR A 38 -3.68 -9.95 -0.07
N ARG A 39 -4.62 -10.23 -0.99
CA ARG A 39 -4.58 -11.44 -1.81
C ARG A 39 -3.40 -11.48 -2.77
N LEU A 40 -3.00 -10.35 -3.33
CA LEU A 40 -1.83 -10.26 -4.21
C LEU A 40 -0.53 -10.54 -3.44
N PHE A 41 -0.40 -10.01 -2.21
CA PHE A 41 0.71 -10.35 -1.33
C PHE A 41 0.68 -11.83 -0.90
N ALA A 42 -0.47 -12.36 -0.49
CA ALA A 42 -0.61 -13.76 -0.10
C ALA A 42 -0.19 -14.71 -1.23
N ARG A 43 -0.66 -14.45 -2.45
CA ARG A 43 -0.24 -15.20 -3.64
C ARG A 43 1.26 -15.11 -3.87
N ALA A 44 1.86 -13.93 -3.75
CA ALA A 44 3.29 -13.74 -3.89
C ALA A 44 4.09 -14.51 -2.83
N ALA A 45 3.57 -14.64 -1.61
CA ALA A 45 4.12 -15.42 -0.51
C ALA A 45 3.78 -16.93 -0.55
N GLY A 46 3.15 -17.42 -1.63
CA GLY A 46 2.78 -18.83 -1.77
C GLY A 46 1.58 -19.28 -0.94
N VAL A 47 0.77 -18.34 -0.44
CA VAL A 47 -0.47 -18.61 0.30
C VAL A 47 -1.67 -18.46 -0.67
N PRO A 48 -2.25 -19.56 -1.17
CA PRO A 48 -3.28 -19.49 -2.21
C PRO A 48 -4.61 -18.93 -1.69
N GLU A 49 -5.00 -19.29 -0.47
CA GLU A 49 -6.27 -18.93 0.15
C GLU A 49 -6.03 -18.28 1.52
N PRO A 50 -5.75 -16.97 1.58
CA PRO A 50 -5.57 -16.28 2.85
C PRO A 50 -6.92 -16.09 3.57
N GLU A 51 -6.93 -16.33 4.87
CA GLU A 51 -8.03 -15.87 5.72
C GLU A 51 -7.93 -14.35 5.90
N LEU A 52 -8.96 -13.62 5.43
CA LEU A 52 -9.04 -12.17 5.59
C LEU A 52 -10.04 -11.84 6.71
N VAL A 53 -9.54 -11.28 7.79
CA VAL A 53 -10.35 -10.80 8.92
C VAL A 53 -10.59 -9.29 8.76
N HIS A 54 -11.85 -8.88 8.78
CA HIS A 54 -12.25 -7.48 8.63
C HIS A 54 -12.58 -6.87 9.99
N VAL A 55 -11.87 -5.81 10.35
CA VAL A 55 -12.12 -5.04 11.57
C VAL A 55 -12.20 -3.55 11.22
N ALA A 56 -13.15 -2.84 11.80
CA ALA A 56 -13.31 -1.40 11.58
C ALA A 56 -12.09 -0.63 12.08
N SER A 57 -11.71 0.45 11.38
CA SER A 57 -10.54 1.27 11.71
C SER A 57 -10.60 1.83 13.14
N GLU A 58 -11.78 2.24 13.60
CA GLU A 58 -12.02 2.73 14.96
C GLU A 58 -11.75 1.65 16.01
N THR A 59 -12.14 0.41 15.72
CA THR A 59 -11.87 -0.73 16.60
C THR A 59 -10.38 -1.07 16.63
N ILE A 60 -9.70 -1.06 15.47
CA ILE A 60 -8.25 -1.26 15.40
C ILE A 60 -7.53 -0.17 16.21
N ALA A 61 -7.91 1.10 16.00
CA ALA A 61 -7.33 2.24 16.71
C ALA A 61 -7.54 2.15 18.22
N ALA A 62 -8.75 1.77 18.66
CA ALA A 62 -9.06 1.62 20.08
C ALA A 62 -8.27 0.47 20.73
N LEU A 63 -8.17 -0.69 20.07
CA LEU A 63 -7.42 -1.84 20.60
C LEU A 63 -5.90 -1.63 20.56
N ASN A 64 -5.42 -0.78 19.65
CA ASN A 64 -4.04 -0.36 19.54
C ASN A 64 -3.64 0.78 20.50
N ALA A 65 -4.57 1.43 21.19
CA ALA A 65 -4.29 2.63 21.98
C ALA A 65 -3.09 2.45 22.94
N GLY A 66 -2.01 3.19 22.70
CA GLY A 66 -0.77 3.14 23.47
C GLY A 66 0.26 2.08 23.06
N ASN A 67 -0.01 1.24 22.04
CA ASN A 67 0.90 0.18 21.60
C ASN A 67 1.80 0.60 20.42
N ILE A 68 1.19 0.90 19.26
CA ILE A 68 1.85 1.36 18.03
C ILE A 68 1.38 2.79 17.74
N PRO A 69 2.14 3.84 18.12
CA PRO A 69 1.65 5.22 18.16
C PRO A 69 0.99 5.71 16.86
N GLU A 70 1.56 5.36 15.71
CA GLU A 70 1.14 5.89 14.41
C GLU A 70 0.00 5.09 13.74
N LEU A 71 -0.31 3.88 14.23
CA LEU A 71 -1.25 3.00 13.53
C LEU A 71 -2.69 3.54 13.60
N GLY A 72 -3.15 3.91 14.79
CA GLY A 72 -4.50 4.45 15.00
C GLY A 72 -4.75 5.75 14.21
N PRO A 73 -3.93 6.80 14.42
CA PRO A 73 -4.04 8.05 13.68
C PRO A 73 -3.96 7.85 12.15
N GLY A 74 -3.05 7.01 11.67
CA GLY A 74 -2.92 6.74 10.23
C GLY A 74 -4.11 5.98 9.62
N LEU A 75 -4.80 5.14 10.40
CA LEU A 75 -6.01 4.44 9.95
C LEU A 75 -7.24 5.36 9.90
N LEU A 76 -7.38 6.25 10.89
CA LEU A 76 -8.48 7.19 10.99
C LEU A 76 -8.29 8.44 10.10
N GLY A 77 -7.06 8.74 9.72
CA GLY A 77 -6.70 9.79 8.77
C GLY A 77 -6.58 9.25 7.36
N ASP A 78 -5.36 9.22 6.82
CA ASP A 78 -5.05 8.98 5.39
C ASP A 78 -5.62 7.68 4.80
N ARG A 79 -5.89 6.65 5.61
CA ARG A 79 -6.41 5.35 5.15
C ARG A 79 -7.92 5.17 5.35
N SER A 80 -8.62 6.17 5.85
CA SER A 80 -10.07 6.14 6.09
C SER A 80 -10.90 6.20 4.80
N HIS A 81 -10.34 6.82 3.76
CA HIS A 81 -11.01 7.02 2.47
C HIS A 81 -10.20 6.46 1.32
N SER A 82 -10.89 5.89 0.33
CA SER A 82 -10.26 5.50 -0.93
C SER A 82 -9.85 6.76 -1.70
N VAL A 83 -8.61 6.79 -2.16
CA VAL A 83 -8.08 7.86 -3.01
C VAL A 83 -7.82 7.32 -4.41
N VAL A 84 -8.59 7.82 -5.38
CA VAL A 84 -8.39 7.59 -6.81
C VAL A 84 -7.93 8.90 -7.42
N PHE A 85 -6.77 8.89 -8.06
CA PHE A 85 -6.14 10.11 -8.54
C PHE A 85 -6.26 10.27 -10.06
N ASP A 86 -6.48 11.50 -10.49
CA ASP A 86 -6.41 11.86 -11.90
C ASP A 86 -4.95 12.06 -12.34
N ASN A 87 -4.48 11.18 -13.23
CA ASN A 87 -3.13 11.26 -13.81
C ASN A 87 -3.08 12.05 -15.13
N THR A 88 -4.17 12.70 -15.56
CA THR A 88 -4.25 13.41 -16.85
C THR A 88 -3.18 14.49 -17.00
N LYS A 89 -2.91 15.26 -15.93
CA LYS A 89 -1.92 16.34 -15.95
C LYS A 89 -0.49 15.85 -16.18
N ILE A 90 -0.09 14.75 -15.55
CA ILE A 90 1.26 14.19 -15.76
C ILE A 90 1.37 13.55 -17.14
N LYS A 91 0.32 12.85 -17.60
CA LYS A 91 0.28 12.20 -18.92
C LYS A 91 0.30 13.21 -20.07
N SER A 92 -0.29 14.40 -19.89
CA SER A 92 -0.22 15.45 -20.90
C SER A 92 1.16 16.09 -21.01
N LEU A 93 1.88 16.23 -19.88
CA LEU A 93 3.20 16.84 -19.88
C LEU A 93 4.34 15.85 -20.21
N VAL A 94 4.16 14.57 -19.91
CA VAL A 94 5.13 13.50 -20.21
C VAL A 94 4.49 12.51 -21.18
N PRO A 95 4.49 12.79 -22.50
CA PRO A 95 3.88 11.92 -23.50
C PRO A 95 4.44 10.51 -23.45
N GLY A 96 3.55 9.52 -23.47
CA GLY A 96 3.92 8.10 -23.39
C GLY A 96 4.14 7.58 -21.96
N TYR A 97 4.02 8.43 -20.93
CA TYR A 97 4.01 7.93 -19.55
C TYR A 97 2.76 7.07 -19.29
N ALA A 98 3.01 5.85 -18.82
CA ALA A 98 2.04 4.99 -18.17
C ALA A 98 2.75 4.24 -17.03
N ALA A 99 2.04 4.03 -15.92
CA ALA A 99 2.46 3.03 -14.93
C ALA A 99 2.21 1.65 -15.52
N SER A 100 3.27 1.00 -15.97
CA SER A 100 3.22 -0.23 -16.78
C SER A 100 3.45 -1.50 -15.97
N ILE A 101 3.94 -1.37 -14.74
CA ILE A 101 4.21 -2.49 -13.83
C ILE A 101 3.01 -2.65 -12.91
N PRO A 102 2.22 -3.74 -13.06
CA PRO A 102 1.08 -4.02 -12.20
C PRO A 102 1.48 -4.16 -10.74
N PHE A 103 0.58 -3.82 -9.81
CA PHE A 103 0.82 -4.02 -8.38
C PHE A 103 1.19 -5.47 -8.04
N ALA A 104 0.59 -6.45 -8.72
CA ALA A 104 0.88 -7.87 -8.54
C ALA A 104 2.36 -8.21 -8.77
N ASP A 105 3.00 -7.55 -9.73
CA ASP A 105 4.41 -7.78 -10.03
C ASP A 105 5.31 -7.11 -9.01
N GLY A 106 4.96 -5.89 -8.59
CA GLY A 106 5.64 -5.22 -7.48
C GLY A 106 5.55 -6.02 -6.17
N ALA A 107 4.39 -6.58 -5.84
CA ALA A 107 4.21 -7.42 -4.66
C ALA A 107 5.13 -8.66 -4.69
N ARG A 108 5.28 -9.28 -5.88
CA ARG A 108 6.21 -10.40 -6.08
C ARG A 108 7.67 -9.99 -5.89
N GLU A 109 8.08 -8.85 -6.46
CA GLU A 109 9.44 -8.33 -6.25
C GLU A 109 9.73 -8.06 -4.77
N ILE A 110 8.77 -7.50 -4.03
CA ILE A 110 8.90 -7.24 -2.59
C ILE A 110 9.08 -8.53 -1.78
N VAL A 111 8.25 -9.54 -2.03
CA VAL A 111 8.33 -10.83 -1.32
C VAL A 111 9.65 -11.53 -1.65
N GLN A 112 10.00 -11.64 -2.94
CA GLN A 112 11.26 -12.24 -3.38
C GLN A 112 12.48 -11.56 -2.75
N TRP A 113 12.43 -10.23 -2.61
CA TRP A 113 13.50 -9.49 -1.94
C TRP A 113 13.65 -9.92 -0.48
N HIS A 114 12.55 -10.06 0.28
CA HIS A 114 12.62 -10.48 1.68
C HIS A 114 13.01 -11.95 1.82
N ASP A 115 12.54 -12.83 0.94
CA ASP A 115 12.94 -14.26 0.93
C ASP A 115 14.45 -14.42 0.69
N ALA A 116 15.02 -13.59 -0.18
CA ALA A 116 16.45 -13.57 -0.45
C ALA A 116 17.29 -12.91 0.67
N HIS A 117 16.66 -12.16 1.58
CA HIS A 117 17.34 -11.42 2.65
C HIS A 117 16.70 -11.69 4.02
N PRO A 118 16.91 -12.89 4.61
CA PRO A 118 16.30 -13.26 5.90
C PRO A 118 16.59 -12.28 7.05
N GLY A 119 17.75 -11.60 7.02
CA GLY A 119 18.09 -10.58 8.03
C GLY A 119 17.20 -9.33 8.03
N LEU A 120 16.40 -9.12 6.98
CA LEU A 120 15.41 -8.04 6.89
C LEU A 120 14.02 -8.47 7.34
N GLN A 121 13.79 -9.76 7.61
CA GLN A 121 12.52 -10.31 8.07
C GLN A 121 12.33 -10.04 9.57
N VAL A 122 12.33 -8.76 9.96
CA VAL A 122 12.18 -8.32 11.35
C VAL A 122 10.69 -8.25 11.69
N VAL A 123 10.26 -9.13 12.60
CA VAL A 123 8.88 -9.17 13.10
C VAL A 123 8.74 -8.21 14.28
N ASP A 124 7.71 -7.35 14.26
CA ASP A 124 7.34 -6.52 15.41
C ASP A 124 6.42 -7.31 16.36
N PRO A 125 6.88 -7.69 17.58
CA PRO A 125 6.06 -8.45 18.51
C PRO A 125 4.78 -7.71 18.94
N LYS A 126 4.80 -6.37 18.99
CA LYS A 126 3.63 -5.57 19.35
C LYS A 126 2.55 -5.64 18.28
N PHE A 127 2.98 -5.68 17.02
CA PHE A 127 2.07 -5.86 15.89
C PHE A 127 1.46 -7.26 15.90
N MET A 128 2.27 -8.30 16.16
CA MET A 128 1.77 -9.68 16.27
C MET A 128 0.73 -9.83 17.40
N ASP A 129 1.01 -9.31 18.60
CA ASP A 129 0.05 -9.31 19.72
C ASP A 129 -1.27 -8.61 19.34
N LEU A 130 -1.18 -7.44 18.69
CA LEU A 130 -2.35 -6.72 18.24
C LEU A 130 -3.16 -7.54 17.21
N SER A 131 -2.50 -8.18 16.25
CA SER A 131 -3.14 -9.05 15.26
C SER A 131 -3.91 -10.19 15.92
N ASP A 132 -3.31 -10.90 16.87
CA ASP A 132 -3.97 -12.01 17.60
C ASP A 132 -5.21 -11.52 18.36
N ARG A 133 -5.10 -10.36 19.01
CA ARG A 133 -6.21 -9.73 19.74
C ARG A 133 -7.35 -9.33 18.81
N LEU A 134 -7.05 -8.84 17.61
CA LEU A 134 -8.04 -8.45 16.60
C LEU A 134 -8.76 -9.66 16.02
N VAL A 135 -8.03 -10.73 15.69
CA VAL A 135 -8.63 -12.01 15.24
C VAL A 135 -9.57 -12.55 16.31
N GLY A 136 -9.10 -12.61 17.56
CA GLY A 136 -9.93 -13.05 18.69
C GLY A 136 -11.15 -12.15 18.92
N TRP A 137 -11.04 -10.84 18.71
CA TRP A 137 -12.18 -9.92 18.78
C TRP A 137 -13.21 -10.22 17.69
N ALA A 138 -12.78 -10.35 16.44
CA ALA A 138 -13.68 -10.59 15.30
C ALA A 138 -14.44 -11.92 15.44
N GLY A 139 -13.77 -12.98 15.90
CA GLY A 139 -14.38 -14.30 16.11
C GLY A 139 -15.41 -14.37 17.24
N ARG A 140 -15.47 -13.38 18.14
CA ARG A 140 -16.52 -13.29 19.19
C ARG A 140 -17.75 -12.50 18.76
N THR A 141 -17.63 -11.73 17.68
CA THR A 141 -18.67 -10.81 17.19
C THR A 141 -19.42 -11.30 15.95
N GLY A 142 -19.01 -12.42 15.37
CA GLY A 142 -19.73 -13.14 14.31
C GLY A 142 -20.54 -14.30 14.88
#